data_AF-A0A9E5LPZ5-F1
#
_entry.id   AF-A0A9E5LPZ5-F1
#
_cell.length_a   1.000
_cell.length_b   1.000
_cell.length_c   1.000
_cell.angle_alpha   90.00
_cell.angle_beta   90.00
_cell.angle_gamma   90.00
#
_symmetry.space_group_name_H-M   'P 1'
#
loop_
_entity.id
_entity.type
_entity.pdbx_description
1 polymer ?
#
loop_
_entity_poly.entity_id
_entity_poly.type
_entity_poly.pdbx_seq_one_letter_code
_entity_poly.pdbx_strand_id
1 'polypeptide(L)'
;MLFDLHTRSWSTELADIWGLDLADLPELINNDVVIGEICHPDLEELRGVLLAGAMVDQPAALLAENCFAPGQAKCTYGTGAFLLTNIGATPKISAHGLATSLAWNIRGESAYYLDGQVFTAATAVQWLVDNDLLASAEAIDLLPDARGVMAAPGFAGYGAPLWKPHATASIAGLTLSHGKGEIARAMVDGIAAQVA
;
A
#
# COMPACT_ATOMS: atom_id res chain seq x y z
N MET A 1 12.09 8.61 -0.12
CA MET A 1 12.50 9.75 0.73
C MET A 1 13.72 10.50 0.19
N LEU A 2 14.58 9.94 -0.67
CA LEU A 2 15.73 10.68 -1.27
C LEU A 2 15.51 11.09 -2.74
N PHE A 3 14.47 10.57 -3.38
CA PHE A 3 14.16 10.79 -4.79
C PHE A 3 13.21 11.99 -4.94
N ASP A 4 13.60 12.95 -5.77
CA ASP A 4 12.77 14.10 -6.12
C ASP A 4 11.80 13.72 -7.25
N LEU A 5 10.51 13.86 -6.99
CA LEU A 5 9.46 13.47 -7.93
C LEU A 5 9.34 14.42 -9.13
N HIS A 6 9.77 15.69 -9.01
CA HIS A 6 9.70 16.67 -10.08
C HIS A 6 10.88 16.53 -11.04
N THR A 7 12.09 16.41 -10.52
CA THR A 7 13.30 16.25 -11.35
C THR A 7 13.54 14.80 -11.77
N ARG A 8 12.96 13.83 -11.04
CA ARG A 8 13.18 12.38 -11.18
C ARG A 8 14.65 11.99 -10.99
N SER A 9 15.30 12.63 -10.03
CA SER A 9 16.69 12.37 -9.66
C SER A 9 16.83 12.20 -8.15
N TRP A 10 17.98 11.71 -7.70
CA TRP A 10 18.34 11.85 -6.30
C TRP A 10 18.41 13.33 -5.93
N SER A 11 17.89 13.67 -4.75
CA SER A 11 17.91 15.02 -4.20
C SER A 11 19.17 15.23 -3.37
N THR A 12 20.00 16.20 -3.77
CA THR A 12 21.19 16.60 -3.02
C THR A 12 20.82 17.11 -1.63
N GLU A 13 19.80 17.97 -1.53
CA GLU A 13 19.34 18.51 -0.25
C GLU A 13 18.95 17.39 0.73
N LEU A 14 18.18 16.40 0.28
CA LEU A 14 17.78 15.28 1.12
C LEU A 14 18.97 14.39 1.46
N ALA A 15 19.87 14.11 0.52
CA ALA A 15 21.09 13.35 0.78
C ALA A 15 21.97 14.02 1.85
N ASP A 16 22.14 15.35 1.79
CA ASP A 16 22.90 16.13 2.76
C ASP A 16 22.30 16.04 4.17
N ILE A 17 20.97 16.10 4.30
CA ILE A 17 20.26 15.95 5.59
C ILE A 17 20.58 14.60 6.24
N TRP A 18 20.70 13.54 5.44
CA TRP A 18 21.00 12.18 5.91
C TRP A 18 22.50 11.88 5.95
N GLY A 19 23.36 12.82 5.54
CA GLY A 19 24.82 12.63 5.47
C GLY A 19 25.26 11.59 4.44
N LEU A 20 24.56 11.50 3.31
CA LEU A 20 24.82 10.54 2.24
C LEU A 20 25.52 11.22 1.04
N ASP A 21 26.49 10.55 0.44
CA ASP A 21 27.04 10.96 -0.85
C ASP A 21 26.16 10.41 -1.99
N LEU A 22 25.79 11.27 -2.94
CA LEU A 22 25.03 10.86 -4.12
C LEU A 22 25.79 9.85 -5.00
N ALA A 23 27.13 9.88 -4.95
CA ALA A 23 27.97 8.93 -5.70
C ALA A 23 27.83 7.48 -5.20
N ASP A 24 27.39 7.29 -3.96
CA ASP A 24 27.17 5.96 -3.37
C ASP A 24 25.75 5.41 -3.67
N LEU A 25 24.87 6.23 -4.24
CA LEU A 25 23.51 5.83 -4.58
C LEU A 25 23.47 5.09 -5.93
N PRO A 26 22.56 4.11 -6.09
CA PRO A 26 22.45 3.39 -7.36
C PRO A 26 22.00 4.31 -8.48
N GLU A 27 22.39 3.96 -9.71
CA GLU A 27 21.90 4.62 -10.91
C GLU A 27 20.37 4.49 -11.01
N LEU A 28 19.72 5.60 -11.36
CA LEU A 28 18.29 5.64 -11.61
C LEU A 28 18.03 5.37 -13.09
N ILE A 29 17.33 4.27 -13.38
CA ILE A 29 16.96 3.85 -14.72
C ILE A 29 15.45 3.79 -14.88
N ASN A 30 14.96 3.84 -16.12
CA ASN A 30 13.54 3.66 -16.41
C ASN A 30 13.11 2.21 -16.25
N ASN A 31 11.80 1.98 -16.09
CA ASN A 31 11.26 0.65 -15.80
C ASN A 31 11.40 -0.34 -16.96
N ASP A 32 11.68 0.13 -18.17
CA ASP A 32 11.75 -0.64 -19.42
C ASP A 32 13.17 -0.69 -20.03
N VAL A 33 14.20 -0.35 -19.24
CA VAL A 33 15.61 -0.45 -19.64
C VAL A 33 16.11 -1.88 -19.40
N VAL A 34 16.91 -2.38 -20.36
CA VAL A 34 17.70 -3.61 -20.16
C VAL A 34 18.82 -3.33 -19.16
N ILE A 35 18.68 -3.87 -17.95
CA ILE A 35 19.61 -3.71 -16.83
C ILE A 35 20.89 -4.52 -17.10
N GLY A 36 20.72 -5.73 -17.64
CA GLY A 36 21.82 -6.63 -17.96
C GLY A 36 21.37 -8.07 -18.10
N GLU A 37 22.34 -8.96 -18.28
CA GLU A 37 22.13 -10.40 -18.33
C GLU A 37 22.23 -11.02 -16.93
N ILE A 38 21.37 -11.99 -16.62
CA ILE A 38 21.51 -12.79 -15.42
C ILE A 38 22.77 -13.64 -15.54
N CYS A 39 23.69 -13.51 -14.57
CA CYS A 39 24.99 -14.18 -14.56
C CYS A 39 25.34 -14.82 -13.20
N HIS A 40 24.41 -14.85 -12.25
CA HIS A 40 24.64 -15.39 -10.90
C HIS A 40 24.96 -16.89 -10.97
N PRO A 41 26.04 -17.39 -10.32
CA PRO A 41 26.47 -18.79 -10.40
C PRO A 41 25.39 -19.81 -10.00
N ASP A 42 24.55 -19.47 -9.02
CA ASP A 42 23.47 -20.35 -8.56
C ASP A 42 22.23 -20.36 -9.46
N LEU A 43 22.20 -19.52 -10.51
CA LEU A 43 21.08 -19.38 -11.45
C LEU A 43 21.51 -19.74 -12.88
N GLU A 44 22.27 -20.82 -13.04
CA GLU A 44 22.84 -21.22 -14.34
C GLU A 44 21.77 -21.43 -15.41
N GLU A 45 20.58 -21.92 -15.04
CA GLU A 45 19.43 -22.07 -15.97
C GLU A 45 18.91 -20.75 -16.55
N LEU A 46 19.18 -19.64 -15.87
CA LEU A 46 18.80 -18.29 -16.30
C LEU A 46 19.96 -17.52 -16.94
N ARG A 47 21.13 -18.15 -17.12
CA ARG A 47 22.30 -17.49 -17.70
C ARG A 47 21.97 -16.89 -19.08
N GLY A 48 22.26 -15.61 -19.27
CA GLY A 48 22.03 -14.88 -20.52
C GLY A 48 20.59 -14.38 -20.71
N VAL A 49 19.67 -14.68 -19.79
CA VAL A 49 18.33 -14.05 -19.78
C VAL A 49 18.48 -12.57 -19.45
N LEU A 50 17.85 -11.71 -20.26
CA LEU A 50 17.86 -10.26 -20.05
C LEU A 50 16.93 -9.87 -18.91
N LEU A 51 17.45 -9.14 -17.93
CA LEU A 51 16.65 -8.39 -16.98
C LEU A 51 16.23 -7.07 -17.64
N ALA A 52 15.06 -7.08 -18.28
CA ALA A 52 14.58 -6.00 -19.15
C ALA A 52 13.47 -5.12 -18.52
N GLY A 53 13.16 -5.33 -17.26
CA GLY A 53 12.24 -4.47 -16.54
C GLY A 53 12.29 -4.66 -15.05
N ALA A 54 12.10 -3.56 -14.33
CA ALA A 54 12.05 -3.53 -12.87
C ALA A 54 10.97 -2.56 -12.44
N MET A 55 10.09 -2.99 -11.55
CA MET A 55 9.02 -2.17 -10.99
C MET A 55 8.73 -2.61 -9.56
N VAL A 56 8.32 -1.66 -8.73
CA VAL A 56 7.85 -1.95 -7.37
C VAL A 56 6.47 -2.63 -7.45
N ASP A 57 6.19 -3.53 -6.52
CA ASP A 57 4.99 -4.38 -6.48
C ASP A 57 3.66 -3.61 -6.65
N GLN A 58 3.44 -2.54 -5.88
CA GLN A 58 2.20 -1.78 -5.88
C GLN A 58 1.93 -1.04 -7.21
N PRO A 59 2.89 -0.26 -7.77
CA PRO A 59 2.71 0.31 -9.10
C PRO A 59 2.70 -0.73 -10.22
N ALA A 60 3.37 -1.89 -10.05
CA ALA A 60 3.24 -3.00 -10.99
C ALA A 60 1.82 -3.58 -11.01
N ALA A 61 1.18 -3.72 -9.85
CA ALA A 61 -0.23 -4.10 -9.75
C ALA A 61 -1.14 -3.04 -10.39
N LEU A 62 -0.87 -1.74 -10.18
CA LEU A 62 -1.61 -0.65 -10.84
C LEU A 62 -1.51 -0.73 -12.38
N LEU A 63 -0.33 -1.03 -12.89
CA LEU A 63 -0.11 -1.24 -14.33
C LEU A 63 -0.84 -2.50 -14.84
N ALA A 64 -0.75 -3.62 -14.12
CA ALA A 64 -1.36 -4.89 -14.50
C ALA A 64 -2.90 -4.84 -14.51
N GLU A 65 -3.50 -4.03 -13.62
CA GLU A 65 -4.93 -3.75 -13.57
C GLU A 65 -5.40 -2.74 -14.62
N ASN A 66 -4.55 -2.40 -15.60
CA ASN A 66 -4.84 -1.45 -16.68
C ASN A 66 -5.27 -0.05 -16.22
N CYS A 67 -4.79 0.40 -15.05
CA CYS A 67 -5.06 1.74 -14.53
C CYS A 67 -4.13 2.79 -15.16
N PHE A 68 -4.19 2.93 -16.49
CA PHE A 68 -3.31 3.80 -17.27
C PHE A 68 -3.72 5.28 -17.25
N ALA A 69 -5.01 5.57 -17.07
CA ALA A 69 -5.56 6.90 -17.11
C ALA A 69 -5.66 7.54 -15.70
N PRO A 70 -5.50 8.87 -15.60
CA PRO A 70 -5.72 9.58 -14.34
C PRO A 70 -7.11 9.30 -13.77
N GLY A 71 -7.19 9.04 -12.46
CA GLY A 71 -8.41 8.72 -11.75
C GLY A 71 -8.75 7.23 -11.71
N GLN A 72 -8.08 6.39 -12.51
CA GLN A 72 -8.18 4.94 -12.34
C GLN A 72 -7.39 4.51 -11.10
N ALA A 73 -8.00 3.59 -10.34
CA ALA A 73 -7.46 3.15 -9.08
C ALA A 73 -7.61 1.65 -8.92
N LYS A 74 -6.73 1.07 -8.11
CA LYS A 74 -6.81 -0.32 -7.66
C LYS A 74 -6.64 -0.34 -6.15
N CYS A 75 -7.23 -1.34 -5.51
CA CYS A 75 -6.95 -1.65 -4.11
C CYS A 75 -6.51 -3.11 -3.99
N THR A 76 -5.31 -3.34 -3.45
CA THR A 76 -4.82 -4.70 -3.18
C THR A 76 -5.07 -5.03 -1.72
N TYR A 77 -5.81 -6.10 -1.46
CA TYR A 77 -6.08 -6.59 -0.11
C TYR A 77 -5.15 -7.76 0.22
N GLY A 78 -4.39 -7.61 1.29
CA GLY A 78 -3.52 -8.64 1.89
C GLY A 78 -3.40 -8.38 3.40
N THR A 79 -2.21 -8.57 3.97
CA THR A 79 -1.90 -8.24 5.39
C THR A 79 -2.46 -6.86 5.79
N GLY A 80 -2.25 -5.87 4.91
CA GLY A 80 -2.91 -4.56 4.88
C GLY A 80 -3.67 -4.36 3.56
N ALA A 81 -4.22 -3.17 3.34
CA ALA A 81 -4.81 -2.77 2.07
C ALA A 81 -4.07 -1.56 1.48
N PHE A 82 -3.79 -1.60 0.18
CA PHE A 82 -3.03 -0.57 -0.53
C PHE A 82 -3.85 -0.04 -1.70
N LEU A 83 -4.40 1.15 -1.54
CA LEU A 83 -5.16 1.89 -2.53
C LEU A 83 -4.24 2.81 -3.31
N LEU A 84 -4.08 2.55 -4.60
CA LEU A 84 -3.29 3.40 -5.49
C LEU A 84 -4.20 4.00 -6.55
N THR A 85 -4.08 5.30 -6.77
CA THR A 85 -4.80 6.01 -7.83
C THR A 85 -3.80 6.67 -8.77
N ASN A 86 -3.86 6.36 -10.07
CA ASN A 86 -3.08 7.04 -11.08
C ASN A 86 -3.49 8.52 -11.15
N ILE A 87 -2.52 9.44 -11.12
CA ILE A 87 -2.77 10.90 -11.18
C ILE A 87 -2.16 11.56 -12.43
N GLY A 88 -1.69 10.77 -13.39
CA GLY A 88 -1.12 11.22 -14.65
C GLY A 88 0.35 11.59 -14.57
N ALA A 89 0.82 12.37 -15.55
CA ALA A 89 2.23 12.67 -15.76
C ALA A 89 2.82 13.78 -14.88
N THR A 90 2.03 14.35 -13.96
CA THR A 90 2.47 15.44 -13.09
C THR A 90 2.28 15.05 -11.64
N PRO A 91 3.33 15.11 -10.80
CA PRO A 91 3.19 14.85 -9.37
C PRO A 91 2.28 15.92 -8.74
N LYS A 92 1.40 15.50 -7.83
CA LYS A 92 0.51 16.38 -7.07
C LYS A 92 0.66 16.07 -5.60
N ILE A 93 0.90 17.07 -4.76
CA ILE A 93 0.93 16.89 -3.30
C ILE A 93 -0.52 16.79 -2.82
N SER A 94 -0.84 15.76 -2.03
CA SER A 94 -2.19 15.61 -1.45
C SER A 94 -2.46 16.66 -0.38
N ALA A 95 -3.63 17.30 -0.43
CA ALA A 95 -4.14 18.15 0.64
C ALA A 95 -4.84 17.35 1.76
N HIS A 96 -4.98 16.03 1.58
CA HIS A 96 -5.79 15.15 2.43
C HIS A 96 -4.99 13.98 2.99
N GLY A 97 -3.67 14.11 3.14
CA GLY A 97 -2.84 13.12 3.83
C GLY A 97 -2.54 11.86 3.02
N LEU A 98 -2.69 11.86 1.70
CA LEU A 98 -2.19 10.76 0.85
C LEU A 98 -0.72 11.02 0.45
N ALA A 99 0.05 9.95 0.26
CA ALA A 99 1.42 10.08 -0.24
C ALA A 99 1.42 10.11 -1.77
N THR A 100 2.34 10.86 -2.36
CA THR A 100 2.52 10.92 -3.81
C THR A 100 3.80 10.21 -4.17
N SER A 101 3.79 9.40 -5.23
CA SER A 101 4.97 8.69 -5.69
C SER A 101 4.94 8.48 -7.21
N LEU A 102 6.08 8.09 -7.78
CA LEU A 102 6.21 7.74 -9.20
C LEU A 102 5.67 6.32 -9.41
N ALA A 103 4.68 6.17 -10.27
CA ALA A 103 4.14 4.86 -10.64
C ALA A 103 5.12 4.15 -11.57
N TRP A 104 5.44 4.79 -12.69
CA TRP A 104 6.36 4.26 -13.69
C TRP A 104 6.92 5.36 -14.58
N ASN A 105 8.02 5.04 -15.24
CA ASN A 105 8.53 5.68 -16.43
C ASN A 105 8.78 4.60 -17.48
N ILE A 106 7.92 4.53 -18.50
CA ILE A 106 7.94 3.51 -19.55
C ILE A 106 7.80 4.22 -20.89
N ARG A 107 8.67 3.92 -21.85
CA ARG A 107 8.68 4.50 -23.21
C ARG A 107 8.71 6.03 -23.22
N GLY A 108 9.36 6.63 -22.21
CA GLY A 108 9.45 8.09 -22.05
C GLY A 108 8.21 8.73 -21.45
N GLU A 109 7.16 7.96 -21.16
CA GLU A 109 5.96 8.44 -20.46
C GLU A 109 6.03 8.09 -18.98
N SER A 110 5.78 9.10 -18.15
CA SER A 110 5.71 8.91 -16.69
C SER A 110 4.28 9.00 -16.20
N ALA A 111 3.98 8.20 -15.19
CA ALA A 111 2.76 8.34 -14.40
C ALA A 111 3.12 8.40 -12.92
N TYR A 112 2.37 9.17 -12.16
CA TYR A 112 2.44 9.27 -10.71
C TYR A 112 1.18 8.67 -10.10
N TYR A 113 1.23 8.34 -8.81
CA TYR A 113 0.06 7.88 -8.08
C TYR A 113 -0.06 8.55 -6.71
N LEU A 114 -1.30 8.59 -6.22
CA LEU A 114 -1.60 8.78 -4.81
C LEU A 114 -1.76 7.43 -4.13
N ASP A 115 -1.19 7.33 -2.93
CA ASP A 115 -1.15 6.12 -2.11
C ASP A 115 -1.92 6.31 -0.81
N GLY A 116 -2.91 5.44 -0.60
CA GLY A 116 -3.65 5.26 0.64
C GLY A 116 -3.32 3.89 1.24
N GLN A 117 -2.67 3.89 2.40
CA GLN A 117 -2.22 2.67 3.06
C GLN A 117 -3.02 2.38 4.33
N VAL A 118 -3.65 1.21 4.37
CA VAL A 118 -4.30 0.65 5.56
C VAL A 118 -3.44 -0.49 6.06
N PHE A 119 -2.75 -0.30 7.18
CA PHE A 119 -1.77 -1.29 7.67
C PHE A 119 -2.39 -2.60 8.15
N THR A 120 -3.68 -2.57 8.50
CA THR A 120 -4.37 -3.71 9.09
C THR A 120 -5.65 -4.00 8.32
N ALA A 121 -5.60 -5.03 7.46
CA ALA A 121 -6.76 -5.58 6.77
C ALA A 121 -6.91 -7.08 7.10
N ALA A 122 -6.26 -7.99 6.36
CA ALA A 122 -6.33 -9.42 6.66
C ALA A 122 -5.80 -9.77 8.06
N THR A 123 -4.84 -8.99 8.58
CA THR A 123 -4.35 -9.17 9.96
C THR A 123 -5.40 -8.89 11.03
N ALA A 124 -6.33 -7.96 10.81
CA ALA A 124 -7.45 -7.75 11.73
C ALA A 124 -8.43 -8.92 11.67
N VAL A 125 -8.71 -9.45 10.47
CA VAL A 125 -9.54 -10.65 10.31
C VAL A 125 -8.89 -11.85 11.00
N GLN A 126 -7.59 -12.07 10.79
CA GLN A 126 -6.85 -13.13 11.45
C GLN A 126 -6.89 -12.98 12.98
N TRP A 127 -6.73 -11.75 13.48
CA TRP A 127 -6.84 -11.47 14.92
C TRP A 127 -8.23 -11.85 15.48
N LEU A 128 -9.31 -11.60 14.73
CA LEU A 128 -10.66 -12.03 15.15
C LEU A 128 -10.75 -13.56 15.22
N VAL A 129 -10.15 -14.28 14.28
CA VAL A 129 -10.12 -15.74 14.26
C VAL A 129 -9.32 -16.29 15.44
N ASP A 130 -8.11 -15.79 15.64
CA ASP A 130 -7.20 -16.23 16.70
C ASP A 130 -7.77 -15.98 18.11
N ASN A 131 -8.72 -15.05 18.25
CA ASN A 131 -9.36 -14.70 19.53
C ASN A 131 -10.80 -15.21 19.65
N ASP A 132 -11.19 -16.21 18.85
CA ASP A 132 -12.52 -16.84 18.87
C ASP A 132 -13.69 -15.85 18.68
N LEU A 133 -13.46 -14.71 18.01
CA LEU A 133 -14.49 -13.73 17.68
C LEU A 133 -15.14 -14.02 16.32
N LEU A 134 -14.40 -14.70 15.44
CA LEU A 134 -14.81 -15.16 14.12
C LEU A 134 -14.35 -16.60 13.93
N ALA A 135 -15.18 -17.46 13.31
CA ALA A 135 -14.81 -18.87 13.15
C ALA A 135 -13.70 -19.09 12.11
N SER A 136 -13.76 -18.37 10.99
CA SER A 136 -12.76 -18.35 9.93
C SER A 136 -12.97 -17.12 9.05
N ALA A 137 -12.02 -16.80 8.17
CA ALA A 137 -12.17 -15.66 7.25
C ALA A 137 -13.39 -15.82 6.32
N GLU A 138 -13.73 -17.05 5.92
CA GLU A 138 -14.89 -17.35 5.07
C GLU A 138 -16.23 -17.10 5.80
N ALA A 139 -16.22 -17.03 7.13
CA ALA A 139 -17.42 -16.79 7.92
C ALA A 139 -17.81 -15.30 7.98
N ILE A 140 -17.03 -14.39 7.37
CA ILE A 140 -17.33 -12.94 7.35
C ILE A 140 -18.73 -12.67 6.78
N ASP A 141 -19.12 -13.36 5.70
CA ASP A 141 -20.41 -13.17 5.03
C ASP A 141 -21.60 -13.63 5.88
N LEU A 142 -21.35 -14.40 6.93
CA LEU A 142 -22.36 -14.91 7.86
C LEU A 142 -22.52 -14.03 9.12
N LEU A 143 -21.70 -12.97 9.25
CA LEU A 143 -21.75 -12.09 10.40
C LEU A 143 -23.07 -11.30 10.46
N PRO A 144 -23.64 -11.10 11.66
CA PRO A 144 -24.81 -10.25 11.83
C PRO A 144 -24.48 -8.78 11.53
N ASP A 145 -25.49 -7.92 11.54
CA ASP A 145 -25.32 -6.46 11.57
C ASP A 145 -24.56 -6.02 12.84
N ALA A 146 -23.73 -4.98 12.77
CA ALA A 146 -22.95 -4.48 13.91
C ALA A 146 -23.83 -3.86 15.03
N ARG A 147 -25.10 -3.57 14.75
CA ARG A 147 -26.11 -2.99 15.67
C ARG A 147 -25.64 -1.70 16.34
N GLY A 148 -24.86 -0.89 15.63
CA GLY A 148 -24.33 0.39 16.10
C GLY A 148 -22.99 0.30 16.84
N VAL A 149 -22.42 -0.91 16.98
CA VAL A 149 -21.02 -1.07 17.40
C VAL A 149 -20.12 -0.57 16.27
N MET A 150 -19.14 0.24 16.63
CA MET A 150 -18.14 0.79 15.71
C MET A 150 -16.77 0.30 16.15
N ALA A 151 -15.91 -0.05 15.20
CA ALA A 151 -14.53 -0.35 15.48
C ALA A 151 -13.60 0.42 14.54
N ALA A 152 -12.43 0.78 15.06
CA ALA A 152 -11.33 1.34 14.30
C ALA A 152 -10.12 0.40 14.43
N PRO A 153 -9.75 -0.38 13.38
CA PRO A 153 -8.71 -1.40 13.41
C PRO A 153 -7.27 -0.84 13.40
N GLY A 154 -6.90 -0.04 14.40
CA GLY A 154 -5.56 0.54 14.56
C GLY A 154 -4.54 -0.38 15.25
N PHE A 155 -4.52 -1.69 14.97
CA PHE A 155 -3.62 -2.63 15.68
C PHE A 155 -2.14 -2.34 15.46
N ALA A 156 -1.78 -1.79 14.29
CA ALA A 156 -0.44 -1.32 13.96
C ALA A 156 -0.39 0.21 13.75
N GLY A 157 -1.28 0.95 14.41
CA GLY A 157 -1.52 2.37 14.13
C GLY A 157 -2.36 2.61 12.88
N TYR A 158 -2.58 3.88 12.56
CA TYR A 158 -3.28 4.30 11.35
C TYR A 158 -2.28 4.84 10.32
N GLY A 159 -2.36 4.30 9.10
CA GLY A 159 -1.66 4.83 7.93
C GLY A 159 -2.35 6.06 7.37
N ALA A 160 -2.32 6.22 6.05
CA ALA A 160 -3.03 7.30 5.40
C ALA A 160 -4.55 7.22 5.68
N PRO A 161 -5.27 8.35 5.77
CA PRO A 161 -4.77 9.73 5.70
C PRO A 161 -4.28 10.28 7.05
N LEU A 162 -4.40 9.50 8.14
CA LEU A 162 -4.23 10.01 9.51
C LEU A 162 -2.77 10.05 9.99
N TRP A 163 -1.93 9.13 9.52
CA TRP A 163 -0.51 8.98 9.90
C TRP A 163 -0.29 9.01 11.42
N LYS A 164 -1.01 8.13 12.13
CA LYS A 164 -0.92 7.98 13.58
C LYS A 164 -0.30 6.61 13.93
N PRO A 165 1.04 6.48 13.90
CA PRO A 165 1.70 5.19 14.14
C PRO A 165 1.51 4.65 15.56
N HIS A 166 1.16 5.52 16.51
CA HIS A 166 0.93 5.15 17.91
C HIS A 166 -0.56 5.00 18.26
N ALA A 167 -1.45 5.12 17.28
CA ALA A 167 -2.86 4.82 17.54
C ALA A 167 -3.05 3.34 17.83
N THR A 168 -4.06 3.02 18.62
CA THR A 168 -4.43 1.64 18.93
C THR A 168 -5.81 1.32 18.37
N ALA A 169 -6.08 0.03 18.18
CA ALA A 169 -7.42 -0.42 17.86
C ALA A 169 -8.42 -0.01 18.95
N SER A 170 -9.63 0.34 18.55
CA SER A 170 -10.69 0.74 19.49
C SER A 170 -12.04 0.22 19.03
N ILE A 171 -12.90 -0.08 20.00
CA ILE A 171 -14.28 -0.51 19.79
C ILE A 171 -15.17 0.37 20.68
N ALA A 172 -16.25 0.90 20.11
CA ALA A 172 -17.19 1.80 20.78
C ALA A 172 -18.65 1.40 20.49
N GLY A 173 -19.58 1.89 21.31
CA GLY A 173 -21.02 1.63 21.13
C GLY A 173 -21.54 0.32 21.75
N LEU A 174 -20.71 -0.37 22.55
CA LEU A 174 -21.09 -1.62 23.20
C LEU A 174 -22.19 -1.41 24.26
N THR A 175 -23.08 -2.40 24.35
CA THR A 175 -24.10 -2.57 25.40
C THR A 175 -24.18 -4.05 25.76
N LEU A 176 -24.91 -4.40 26.83
CA LEU A 176 -25.05 -5.78 27.30
C LEU A 176 -25.73 -6.74 26.30
N SER A 177 -26.39 -6.23 25.25
CA SER A 177 -27.03 -7.07 24.22
C SER A 177 -26.09 -7.51 23.10
N HIS A 178 -24.86 -7.01 23.07
CA HIS A 178 -23.89 -7.30 22.01
C HIS A 178 -23.04 -8.53 22.34
N GLY A 179 -22.66 -9.27 21.31
CA GLY A 179 -21.80 -10.44 21.43
C GLY A 179 -20.64 -10.42 20.42
N LYS A 180 -20.00 -11.58 20.26
CA LYS A 180 -18.84 -11.76 19.39
C LYS A 180 -19.14 -11.38 17.93
N GLY A 181 -20.33 -11.71 17.45
CA GLY A 181 -20.75 -11.43 16.07
C GLY A 181 -20.78 -9.95 15.73
N GLU A 182 -21.36 -9.11 16.59
CA GLU A 182 -21.40 -7.65 16.35
C GLU A 182 -20.02 -7.00 16.44
N ILE A 183 -19.16 -7.49 17.34
CA ILE A 183 -17.77 -7.03 17.46
C ILE A 183 -16.97 -7.39 16.19
N ALA A 184 -17.09 -8.64 15.73
CA ALA A 184 -16.44 -9.08 14.51
C ALA A 184 -16.95 -8.29 13.29
N ARG A 185 -18.26 -8.06 13.20
CA ARG A 185 -18.83 -7.23 12.13
C ARG A 185 -18.30 -5.81 12.17
N ALA A 186 -18.34 -5.15 13.33
CA ALA A 186 -17.85 -3.79 13.50
C ALA A 186 -16.38 -3.66 13.09
N MET A 187 -15.56 -4.67 13.38
CA MET A 187 -14.15 -4.70 12.96
C MET A 187 -14.01 -4.79 11.44
N VAL A 188 -14.77 -5.66 10.77
CA VAL A 188 -14.78 -5.78 9.30
C VAL A 188 -15.27 -4.49 8.65
N ASP A 189 -16.36 -3.91 9.15
CA ASP A 189 -16.89 -2.63 8.67
C ASP A 189 -15.87 -1.50 8.89
N GLY A 190 -15.12 -1.53 10.00
CA GLY A 190 -14.04 -0.59 10.29
C GLY A 190 -12.83 -0.71 9.36
N ILE A 191 -12.52 -1.90 8.85
CA ILE A 191 -11.52 -2.08 7.78
C ILE A 191 -12.03 -1.44 6.49
N ALA A 192 -13.28 -1.73 6.11
CA ALA A 192 -13.89 -1.17 4.90
C ALA A 192 -13.93 0.36 4.95
N ALA A 193 -14.30 0.95 6.10
CA ALA A 193 -14.35 2.39 6.30
C ALA A 193 -12.97 3.09 6.21
N GLN A 194 -11.86 2.39 6.42
CA GLN A 194 -10.52 2.95 6.21
C GLN A 194 -10.11 2.95 4.73
N VAL A 195 -10.73 2.13 3.91
CA VAL A 195 -10.44 2.04 2.47
C VAL A 195 -11.39 2.90 1.63
N ALA A 196 -12.64 3.04 2.07
CA ALA A 196 -13.74 3.70 1.36
C ALA A 196 -13.64 5.24 1.28
#